data_AF-A0A536BN70-F1
#
_entry.id   AF-A0A536BN70-F1
#
_cell.length_a   1.000
_cell.length_b   1.000
_cell.length_c   1.000
_cell.angle_alpha   90.00
_cell.angle_beta   90.00
_cell.angle_gamma   90.00
#
_symmetry.space_group_name_H-M   'P 1'
#
loop_
_entity.id
_entity.type
_entity.pdbx_description
1 polymer ?
#
loop_
_entity_poly.entity_id
_entity_poly.type
_entity_poly.pdbx_seq_one_letter_code
_entity_poly.pdbx_strand_id
1 'polypeptide(L)'
;MPRPWPGYCCSSPWQERGCSCASRETGCSMPATDVASVSVRSPNGAVPWARRLNPRRAAGGGLRYLVLAGISALYLFPFVVVLTTSLKPADEIFTLPPTLGAKRWTLDNYRAALEAMPFARYLFNTALISSITVVGQLLSSSIVAYSLAKIRWRGRDALLLLIIATMMLPPQVTMIPVYIGWSKIGLTGSYLPLLIPQFFGSAFFIFMLRQFFRGIPEELLDAARVEGASDLRIYRSVVLPLARPALVALSIFAFMWAWTDFLLPLIYINDPDQYTLSIGLYSFFSEHGVEWGALMAAATLMSLPLIFVFLVGQRQFVRGIALTGIK
;
A
#
# COMPACT_ATOMS: atom_id res chain seq x y z
N MET A 1 -36.81 -53.49 36.35
CA MET A 1 -35.53 -52.75 36.20
C MET A 1 -35.35 -52.44 34.70
N PRO A 2 -34.84 -51.27 34.27
CA PRO A 2 -34.32 -50.14 35.03
C PRO A 2 -35.14 -48.84 34.87
N ARG A 3 -34.69 -47.82 35.60
CA ARG A 3 -35.30 -46.54 35.97
C ARG A 3 -35.34 -45.51 34.81
N PRO A 4 -36.30 -44.57 34.78
CA PRO A 4 -36.10 -43.32 34.05
C PRO A 4 -35.17 -42.40 34.86
N TRP A 5 -34.16 -41.86 34.18
CA TRP A 5 -33.32 -40.77 34.68
C TRP A 5 -34.08 -39.43 34.64
N PRO A 6 -33.68 -38.44 35.47
CA PRO A 6 -34.45 -37.23 35.71
C PRO A 6 -34.32 -36.23 34.56
N GLY A 7 -35.40 -35.50 34.31
CA GLY A 7 -35.43 -34.39 33.37
C GLY A 7 -34.46 -33.27 33.76
N TYR A 8 -33.77 -32.74 32.76
CA TYR A 8 -33.12 -31.44 32.83
C TYR A 8 -33.96 -30.45 32.05
N CYS A 9 -34.59 -29.52 32.78
CA CYS A 9 -35.21 -28.33 32.24
C CYS A 9 -34.17 -27.48 31.52
N CYS A 10 -34.42 -27.13 30.25
CA CYS A 10 -33.75 -26.02 29.61
C CYS A 10 -34.12 -24.72 30.33
N SER A 11 -33.25 -24.24 31.19
CA SER A 11 -33.25 -22.85 31.66
C SER A 11 -32.77 -21.96 30.51
N SER A 12 -33.68 -21.22 29.88
CA SER A 12 -33.33 -20.09 29.02
C SER A 12 -33.87 -18.79 29.63
N PRO A 13 -33.20 -17.63 29.47
CA PRO A 13 -33.42 -16.44 30.29
C PRO A 13 -34.66 -15.61 29.93
N TRP A 14 -35.56 -16.13 29.11
CA TRP A 14 -36.68 -15.37 28.53
C TRP A 14 -38.04 -15.89 29.04
N GLN A 15 -38.21 -15.87 30.36
CA GLN A 15 -39.44 -16.32 31.02
C GLN A 15 -40.08 -15.21 31.86
N GLU A 16 -40.36 -14.07 31.23
CA GLU A 16 -41.30 -13.07 31.74
C GLU A 16 -42.50 -12.97 30.77
N ARG A 17 -43.42 -13.93 30.90
CA ARG A 17 -44.88 -13.75 30.77
C ARG A 17 -45.55 -15.10 30.98
N GLY A 18 -46.55 -15.11 31.85
CA GLY A 18 -47.07 -16.29 32.53
C GLY A 18 -47.47 -17.44 31.62
N CYS A 19 -46.97 -18.63 31.95
CA CYS A 19 -47.56 -19.91 31.59
C CYS A 19 -47.54 -20.77 32.85
N SER A 20 -48.70 -21.00 33.44
CA SER A 20 -48.89 -21.95 34.52
C SER A 20 -48.80 -23.37 33.98
N CYS A 21 -48.09 -24.25 34.69
CA CYS A 21 -48.14 -25.68 34.44
C CYS A 21 -49.47 -26.22 34.97
N ALA A 22 -50.29 -26.79 34.09
CA ALA A 22 -51.45 -27.60 34.45
C ALA A 22 -51.27 -29.04 33.93
N SER A 23 -51.79 -29.97 34.71
CA SER A 23 -51.50 -31.39 34.79
C SER A 23 -52.02 -32.26 33.64
N ARG A 24 -51.53 -33.51 33.68
CA ARG A 24 -51.86 -34.68 32.84
C ARG A 24 -53.35 -34.94 32.64
N GLU A 25 -53.60 -35.70 31.56
CA GLU A 25 -54.81 -36.46 31.20
C GLU A 25 -55.94 -35.66 30.56
N THR A 26 -55.97 -35.66 29.22
CA THR A 26 -57.10 -36.15 28.40
C THR A 26 -56.78 -35.86 26.93
N GLY A 27 -57.09 -36.82 26.06
CA GLY A 27 -56.99 -36.62 24.61
C GLY A 27 -57.88 -35.45 24.19
N CYS A 28 -57.32 -34.52 23.44
CA CYS A 28 -58.08 -33.47 22.80
C CYS A 28 -57.67 -33.41 21.34
N SER A 29 -58.58 -33.92 20.50
CA SER A 29 -58.69 -33.64 19.08
C SER A 29 -58.29 -32.21 18.75
N MET A 30 -57.34 -32.03 17.84
CA MET A 30 -57.04 -30.71 17.28
C MET A 30 -58.31 -30.21 16.56
N PRO A 31 -58.88 -29.06 16.95
CA PRO A 31 -59.87 -28.41 16.12
C PRO A 31 -59.15 -27.84 14.90
N ALA A 32 -59.73 -28.07 13.72
CA ALA A 32 -59.35 -27.40 12.49
C ALA A 32 -59.56 -25.89 12.68
N THR A 33 -58.46 -25.16 12.87
CA THR A 33 -58.48 -23.69 12.87
C THR A 33 -57.70 -23.18 11.67
N ASP A 34 -58.48 -22.69 10.71
CA ASP A 34 -58.20 -21.59 9.80
C ASP A 34 -56.73 -21.36 9.46
N VAL A 35 -56.32 -21.95 8.32
CA VAL A 35 -55.25 -21.37 7.50
C VAL A 35 -55.77 -20.02 7.02
N ALA A 36 -55.63 -19.01 7.86
CA ALA A 36 -55.85 -17.62 7.50
C ALA A 36 -54.99 -17.35 6.26
N SER A 37 -55.66 -17.16 5.13
CA SER A 37 -55.07 -16.72 3.88
C SER A 37 -54.32 -15.43 4.17
N VAL A 38 -53.00 -15.50 4.27
CA VAL A 38 -52.13 -14.33 4.21
C VAL A 38 -52.29 -13.77 2.81
N SER A 39 -53.26 -12.85 2.66
CA SER A 39 -53.38 -12.04 1.46
C SER A 39 -52.09 -11.26 1.31
N VAL A 40 -51.26 -11.68 0.37
CA VAL A 40 -50.13 -10.87 -0.10
C VAL A 40 -50.75 -9.63 -0.70
N ARG A 41 -50.82 -8.57 0.10
CA ARG A 41 -51.28 -7.26 -0.35
C ARG A 41 -50.24 -6.79 -1.38
N SER A 42 -50.57 -6.96 -2.66
CA SER A 42 -49.79 -6.43 -3.78
C SER A 42 -49.45 -4.96 -3.48
N PRO A 43 -48.18 -4.56 -3.46
CA PRO A 43 -47.83 -3.15 -3.39
C PRO A 43 -48.12 -2.54 -4.77
N ASN A 44 -49.39 -2.30 -5.08
CA ASN A 44 -49.81 -1.33 -6.09
C ASN A 44 -49.59 0.11 -5.57
N GLY A 45 -48.40 0.37 -5.04
CA GLY A 45 -47.85 1.70 -4.86
C GLY A 45 -46.89 1.91 -6.01
N ALA A 46 -47.28 2.72 -6.99
CA ALA A 46 -46.43 3.12 -8.10
C ALA A 46 -45.04 3.49 -7.58
N VAL A 47 -44.02 2.69 -7.95
CA VAL A 47 -42.62 3.00 -7.64
C VAL A 47 -42.29 4.28 -8.41
N PRO A 48 -41.94 5.40 -7.76
CA PRO A 48 -41.59 6.61 -8.49
C PRO A 48 -40.17 6.45 -9.04
N TRP A 49 -40.05 5.73 -10.16
CA TRP A 49 -38.78 5.55 -10.89
C TRP A 49 -38.34 6.83 -11.63
N ALA A 50 -39.17 7.87 -11.63
CA ALA A 50 -38.75 9.20 -12.07
C ALA A 50 -37.87 9.86 -10.99
N ARG A 51 -36.60 9.46 -10.92
CA ARG A 51 -35.54 10.33 -10.36
C ARG A 51 -35.54 11.61 -11.19
N ARG A 52 -36.28 12.64 -10.76
CA ARG A 52 -36.06 14.00 -11.23
C ARG A 52 -34.60 14.33 -10.92
N LEU A 53 -33.77 14.39 -11.96
CA LEU A 53 -32.39 14.85 -11.87
C LEU A 53 -32.46 16.29 -11.37
N ASN A 54 -32.32 16.48 -10.07
CA ASN A 54 -32.41 17.79 -9.46
C ASN A 54 -31.22 18.64 -9.93
N PRO A 55 -31.41 19.67 -10.77
CA PRO A 55 -30.31 20.40 -11.41
C PRO A 55 -29.40 21.11 -10.40
N ARG A 56 -29.90 21.39 -9.17
CA ARG A 56 -29.09 21.93 -8.06
C ARG A 56 -28.07 20.92 -7.51
N ARG A 57 -28.31 19.61 -7.60
CA ARG A 57 -27.30 18.56 -7.29
C ARG A 57 -26.34 18.33 -8.46
N ALA A 58 -26.77 18.59 -9.70
CA ALA A 58 -25.91 18.51 -10.89
C ALA A 58 -24.93 19.69 -10.98
N ALA A 59 -25.37 20.93 -10.65
CA ALA A 59 -24.51 22.11 -10.58
C ALA A 59 -23.42 21.99 -9.49
N GLY A 60 -23.76 21.41 -8.34
CA GLY A 60 -22.78 21.05 -7.30
C GLY A 60 -21.80 19.93 -7.73
N GLY A 61 -22.19 19.08 -8.69
CA GLY A 61 -21.31 18.10 -9.33
C GLY A 61 -20.35 18.76 -10.32
N GLY A 62 -20.84 19.66 -11.18
CA GLY A 62 -20.03 20.35 -12.18
C GLY A 62 -18.89 21.16 -11.58
N LEU A 63 -19.16 21.94 -10.52
CA LEU A 63 -18.11 22.70 -9.82
C LEU A 63 -17.05 21.77 -9.20
N ARG A 64 -17.45 20.63 -8.63
CA ARG A 64 -16.51 19.64 -8.08
C ARG A 64 -15.59 19.06 -9.15
N TYR A 65 -16.15 18.68 -10.31
CA TYR A 65 -15.34 18.17 -11.42
C TYR A 65 -14.41 19.23 -12.00
N LEU A 66 -14.84 20.48 -12.10
CA LEU A 66 -13.99 21.59 -12.54
C LEU A 66 -12.83 21.86 -11.57
N VAL A 67 -13.10 21.87 -10.27
CA VAL A 67 -12.04 22.02 -9.24
C VAL A 67 -11.07 20.84 -9.29
N LEU A 68 -11.57 19.61 -9.38
CA LEU A 68 -10.72 18.41 -9.52
C LEU A 68 -9.89 18.43 -10.80
N ALA A 69 -10.45 18.88 -11.93
CA ALA A 69 -9.75 19.01 -13.19
C ALA A 69 -8.66 20.10 -13.12
N GLY A 70 -8.96 21.24 -12.50
CA GLY A 70 -7.99 22.32 -12.28
C GLY A 70 -6.81 21.90 -11.41
N ILE A 71 -7.09 21.20 -10.30
CA ILE A 71 -6.05 20.63 -9.44
C ILE A 71 -5.24 19.60 -10.21
N SER A 72 -5.88 18.69 -10.96
CA SER A 72 -5.18 17.68 -11.75
C SER A 72 -4.25 18.31 -12.80
N ALA A 73 -4.71 19.36 -13.49
CA ALA A 73 -3.89 20.09 -14.46
C ALA A 73 -2.67 20.76 -13.80
N LEU A 74 -2.84 21.33 -12.60
CA LEU A 74 -1.75 21.93 -11.83
C LEU A 74 -0.67 20.90 -11.46
N TYR A 75 -1.07 19.69 -11.04
CA TYR A 75 -0.13 18.61 -10.71
C TYR A 75 0.55 18.00 -11.95
N LEU A 76 -0.15 17.94 -13.09
CA LEU A 76 0.41 17.43 -14.34
C LEU A 76 1.33 18.43 -15.04
N PHE A 77 1.17 19.72 -14.78
CA PHE A 77 1.96 20.79 -15.40
C PHE A 77 3.49 20.55 -15.37
N PRO A 78 4.15 20.27 -14.23
CA PRO A 78 5.59 20.02 -14.22
C PRO A 78 6.00 18.78 -15.05
N PHE A 79 5.18 17.73 -15.08
CA PHE A 79 5.45 16.55 -15.91
C PHE A 79 5.37 16.86 -17.39
N VAL A 80 4.39 17.70 -17.78
CA VAL A 80 4.30 18.19 -19.16
C VAL A 80 5.54 18.99 -19.52
N VAL A 81 6.01 19.89 -18.65
CA VAL A 81 7.22 20.69 -18.90
C VAL A 81 8.46 19.81 -19.03
N VAL A 82 8.65 18.82 -18.15
CA VAL A 82 9.79 17.89 -18.22
C VAL A 82 9.73 17.12 -19.54
N LEU A 83 8.55 16.57 -19.90
CA LEU A 83 8.38 15.80 -21.12
C LEU A 83 8.60 16.65 -22.38
N THR A 84 8.01 17.84 -22.45
CA THR A 84 8.16 18.69 -23.64
C THR A 84 9.58 19.24 -23.75
N THR A 85 10.20 19.63 -22.64
CA THR A 85 11.60 20.11 -22.63
C THR A 85 12.58 19.00 -23.02
N SER A 86 12.29 17.75 -22.64
CA SER A 86 13.11 16.59 -23.06
C SER A 86 13.12 16.39 -24.58
N LEU A 87 12.14 16.92 -25.30
CA LEU A 87 11.99 16.77 -26.75
C LEU A 87 12.34 18.05 -27.53
N LYS A 88 12.82 19.09 -26.86
CA LYS A 88 13.25 20.35 -27.47
C LYS A 88 14.74 20.33 -27.79
N PRO A 89 15.18 20.95 -28.90
CA PRO A 89 16.59 21.22 -29.13
C PRO A 89 17.09 22.28 -28.13
N ALA A 90 18.40 22.28 -27.82
CA ALA A 90 18.99 23.08 -26.74
C ALA A 90 18.76 24.60 -26.91
N ASP A 91 18.68 25.08 -28.15
CA ASP A 91 18.41 26.49 -28.50
C ASP A 91 16.97 26.93 -28.15
N GLU A 92 16.03 25.99 -28.05
CA GLU A 92 14.61 26.27 -27.77
C GLU A 92 14.24 26.16 -26.27
N ILE A 93 15.16 25.69 -25.41
CA ILE A 93 14.88 25.47 -23.98
C ILE A 93 14.71 26.79 -23.22
N PHE A 94 15.59 27.77 -23.50
CA PHE A 94 15.63 29.06 -22.78
C PHE A 94 15.12 30.25 -23.61
N THR A 95 14.27 30.00 -24.61
CA THR A 95 13.69 31.09 -25.42
C THR A 95 12.70 31.93 -24.60
N LEU A 96 12.75 33.25 -24.76
CA LEU A 96 11.73 34.18 -24.26
C LEU A 96 10.80 34.59 -25.42
N PRO A 97 9.45 34.44 -25.30
CA PRO A 97 8.72 33.90 -24.16
C PRO A 97 8.83 32.35 -24.05
N PRO A 98 8.74 31.79 -22.82
CA PRO A 98 8.80 30.34 -22.63
C PRO A 98 7.62 29.66 -23.32
N THR A 99 7.92 28.69 -24.17
CA THR A 99 6.93 27.91 -24.93
C THR A 99 6.67 26.58 -24.24
N LEU A 100 5.43 26.10 -24.22
CA LEU A 100 5.13 24.75 -23.71
C LEU A 100 5.48 23.65 -24.73
N GLY A 101 5.28 23.93 -26.03
CA GLY A 101 5.62 23.03 -27.13
C GLY A 101 6.99 23.33 -27.73
N ALA A 102 7.52 22.38 -28.50
CA ALA A 102 8.70 22.57 -29.34
C ALA A 102 8.28 23.03 -30.74
N LYS A 103 9.05 23.90 -31.40
CA LYS A 103 8.87 24.18 -32.83
C LYS A 103 9.38 23.01 -33.67
N ARG A 104 10.45 22.37 -33.19
CA ARG A 104 11.01 21.14 -33.75
C ARG A 104 11.14 20.10 -32.66
N TRP A 105 10.52 18.94 -32.86
CA TRP A 105 10.63 17.82 -31.94
C TRP A 105 11.88 17.01 -32.29
N THR A 106 12.73 16.75 -31.30
CA THR A 106 13.92 15.89 -31.46
C THR A 106 14.00 14.84 -30.35
N LEU A 107 14.64 13.71 -30.67
CA LEU A 107 14.99 12.65 -29.72
C LEU A 107 16.48 12.67 -29.36
N ASP A 108 17.23 13.67 -29.83
CA ASP A 108 18.68 13.76 -29.62
C ASP A 108 19.03 13.80 -28.12
N ASN A 109 18.21 14.46 -27.30
CA ASN A 109 18.39 14.48 -25.85
C ASN A 109 18.29 13.09 -25.21
N TYR A 110 17.44 12.20 -25.74
CA TYR A 110 17.32 10.82 -25.26
C TYR A 110 18.54 10.01 -25.67
N ARG A 111 19.03 10.18 -26.90
CA ARG A 111 20.29 9.55 -27.32
C ARG A 111 21.45 10.04 -26.47
N ALA A 112 21.59 11.35 -26.29
CA ALA A 112 22.60 11.96 -25.46
C ALA A 112 22.54 11.44 -24.01
N ALA A 113 21.34 11.35 -23.42
CA ALA A 113 21.17 10.82 -22.06
C ALA A 113 21.55 9.33 -21.93
N LEU A 114 21.30 8.53 -22.97
CA LEU A 114 21.63 7.09 -22.98
C LEU A 114 23.11 6.81 -23.28
N GLU A 115 23.77 7.68 -24.06
CA GLU A 115 25.20 7.57 -24.40
C GLU A 115 26.10 8.24 -23.35
N ALA A 116 25.57 9.22 -22.61
CA ALA A 116 26.25 9.97 -21.55
C ALA A 116 26.80 9.10 -20.41
N MET A 117 26.15 7.98 -20.12
CA MET A 117 26.50 7.10 -19.02
C MET A 117 26.17 5.65 -19.41
N PRO A 118 26.71 4.63 -18.73
CA PRO A 118 26.28 3.25 -18.91
C PRO A 118 24.87 3.05 -18.32
N PHE A 119 23.86 3.69 -18.94
CA PHE A 119 22.51 3.86 -18.44
C PHE A 119 21.84 2.52 -18.15
N ALA A 120 21.99 1.54 -19.05
CA ALA A 120 21.43 0.20 -18.88
C ALA A 120 21.97 -0.49 -17.63
N ARG A 121 23.27 -0.32 -17.33
CA ARG A 121 23.91 -0.88 -16.15
C ARG A 121 23.41 -0.21 -14.88
N TYR A 122 23.34 1.12 -14.87
CA TYR A 122 22.85 1.86 -13.70
C TYR A 122 21.37 1.62 -13.44
N LEU A 123 20.57 1.50 -14.50
CA LEU A 123 19.16 1.10 -14.41
C LEU A 123 19.03 -0.31 -13.82
N PHE A 124 19.86 -1.26 -14.27
CA PHE A 124 19.89 -2.62 -13.72
C PHE A 124 20.29 -2.62 -12.24
N ASN A 125 21.34 -1.89 -11.86
CA ASN A 125 21.78 -1.76 -10.47
C ASN A 125 20.67 -1.18 -9.58
N THR A 126 20.03 -0.08 -10.00
CA THR A 126 18.90 0.52 -9.26
C THR A 126 17.72 -0.45 -9.15
N ALA A 127 17.35 -1.13 -10.24
CA ALA A 127 16.26 -2.09 -10.24
C ALA A 127 16.55 -3.29 -9.32
N LEU A 128 17.77 -3.80 -9.33
CA LEU A 128 18.23 -4.89 -8.47
C LEU A 128 18.16 -4.48 -7.00
N ILE A 129 18.77 -3.35 -6.63
CA ILE A 129 18.81 -2.85 -5.25
C ILE A 129 17.38 -2.57 -4.75
N SER A 130 16.55 -1.94 -5.57
CA SER A 130 15.17 -1.61 -5.22
C SER A 130 14.31 -2.87 -5.05
N SER A 131 14.45 -3.86 -5.93
CA SER A 131 13.71 -5.12 -5.84
C SER A 131 14.08 -5.92 -4.60
N ILE A 132 15.37 -6.05 -4.30
CA ILE A 132 15.85 -6.74 -3.09
C ILE A 132 15.36 -5.99 -1.84
N THR A 133 15.41 -4.65 -1.84
CA THR A 133 14.91 -3.82 -0.74
C THR A 133 13.43 -4.08 -0.46
N VAL A 134 12.59 -4.11 -1.50
CA VAL A 134 11.15 -4.42 -1.39
C VAL A 134 10.94 -5.81 -0.80
N VAL A 135 11.65 -6.82 -1.30
CA VAL A 135 11.54 -8.20 -0.80
C VAL A 135 11.97 -8.29 0.67
N GLY A 136 13.11 -7.70 1.02
CA GLY A 136 13.61 -7.69 2.40
C GLY A 136 12.63 -7.04 3.36
N GLN A 137 12.08 -5.88 3.00
CA GLN A 137 11.12 -5.15 3.83
C GLN A 137 9.76 -5.85 3.92
N LEU A 138 9.25 -6.44 2.83
CA LEU A 138 8.02 -7.22 2.83
C LEU A 138 8.11 -8.41 3.77
N LEU A 139 9.19 -9.20 3.66
CA LEU A 139 9.39 -10.40 4.47
C LEU A 139 9.55 -10.03 5.95
N SER A 140 10.50 -9.15 6.25
CA SER A 140 10.82 -8.78 7.63
C SER A 140 9.65 -8.05 8.32
N SER A 141 9.14 -6.98 7.69
CA SER A 141 8.16 -6.11 8.34
C SER A 141 6.81 -6.80 8.51
N SER A 142 6.41 -7.66 7.58
CA SER A 142 5.11 -8.36 7.69
C SER A 142 5.11 -9.44 8.77
N ILE A 143 6.22 -10.17 8.95
CA ILE A 143 6.34 -11.17 10.03
C ILE A 143 6.31 -10.47 11.39
N VAL A 144 7.10 -9.41 11.56
CA VAL A 144 7.16 -8.64 12.81
C VAL A 144 5.80 -7.99 13.12
N ALA A 145 5.17 -7.37 12.12
CA ALA A 145 3.85 -6.77 12.28
C ALA A 145 2.78 -7.80 12.65
N TYR A 146 2.81 -9.00 12.08
CA TYR A 146 1.86 -10.07 12.42
C TYR A 146 2.01 -10.50 13.88
N SER A 147 3.25 -10.73 14.33
CA SER A 147 3.53 -11.06 15.72
C SER A 147 3.04 -9.98 16.68
N LEU A 148 3.28 -8.69 16.36
CA LEU A 148 2.87 -7.55 17.19
C LEU A 148 1.36 -7.25 17.14
N ALA A 149 0.64 -7.71 16.12
CA ALA A 149 -0.79 -7.48 15.96
C ALA A 149 -1.65 -8.63 16.50
N LYS A 150 -1.25 -9.88 16.22
CA LYS A 150 -2.11 -11.07 16.37
C LYS A 150 -1.63 -12.06 17.43
N ILE A 151 -0.34 -12.08 17.75
CA ILE A 151 0.20 -13.00 18.75
C ILE A 151 0.26 -12.29 20.11
N ARG A 152 -0.11 -13.02 21.16
CA ARG A 152 -0.06 -12.53 22.55
C ARG A 152 1.21 -13.06 23.22
N TRP A 153 2.20 -12.19 23.41
CA TRP A 153 3.43 -12.51 24.14
C TRP A 153 3.85 -11.33 25.03
N ARG A 154 4.62 -11.63 26.09
CA ARG A 154 5.00 -10.66 27.12
C ARG A 154 6.03 -9.66 26.57
N GLY A 155 5.72 -8.36 26.60
CA GLY A 155 6.63 -7.30 26.13
C GLY A 155 6.35 -6.78 24.72
N ARG A 156 5.33 -7.29 24.02
CA ARG A 156 4.97 -6.84 22.66
C ARG A 156 4.68 -5.34 22.55
N ASP A 157 4.02 -4.77 23.55
CA ASP A 157 3.63 -3.36 23.53
C ASP A 157 4.84 -2.46 23.84
N ALA A 158 5.77 -2.93 24.67
CA ALA A 158 7.05 -2.26 24.90
C ALA A 158 7.94 -2.30 23.66
N LEU A 159 8.02 -3.44 22.96
CA LEU A 159 8.75 -3.52 21.69
C LEU A 159 8.14 -2.61 20.62
N LEU A 160 6.80 -2.54 20.54
CA LEU A 160 6.13 -1.61 19.64
C LEU A 160 6.48 -0.16 19.96
N LEU A 161 6.45 0.23 21.23
CA LEU A 161 6.83 1.57 21.66
C LEU A 161 8.27 1.89 21.26
N LEU A 162 9.20 0.94 21.46
CA LEU A 162 10.60 1.07 21.06
C LEU A 162 10.72 1.26 19.55
N ILE A 163 10.03 0.45 18.74
CA ILE A 163 10.02 0.58 17.27
C ILE A 163 9.53 1.97 16.85
N ILE A 164 8.42 2.45 17.43
CA ILE A 164 7.90 3.78 17.12
C ILE A 164 8.90 4.88 17.54
N ALA A 165 9.55 4.73 18.69
CA ALA A 165 10.57 5.67 19.15
C ALA A 165 11.75 5.80 18.17
N THR A 166 12.12 4.71 17.46
CA THR A 166 13.17 4.79 16.42
C THR A 166 12.80 5.69 15.25
N MET A 167 11.51 5.87 14.95
CA MET A 167 11.07 6.79 13.89
C MET A 167 11.19 8.27 14.27
N MET A 168 11.38 8.58 15.56
CA MET A 168 11.62 9.94 16.02
C MET A 168 13.07 10.39 15.77
N LEU A 169 13.99 9.44 15.55
CA LEU A 169 15.38 9.73 15.21
C LEU A 169 15.47 10.08 13.72
N PRO A 170 15.97 11.29 13.37
CA PRO A 170 16.19 11.65 11.98
C PRO A 170 17.28 10.74 11.36
N PRO A 171 17.08 10.19 10.16
CA PRO A 171 18.05 9.31 9.50
C PRO A 171 19.45 9.94 9.32
N GLN A 172 19.51 11.28 9.25
CA GLN A 172 20.75 12.03 9.10
C GLN A 172 21.66 11.91 10.32
N VAL A 173 21.11 11.77 11.54
CA VAL A 173 21.90 11.68 12.77
C VAL A 173 22.52 10.28 12.93
N THR A 174 21.83 9.24 12.47
CA THR A 174 22.33 7.87 12.53
C THR A 174 23.27 7.52 11.38
N MET A 175 23.32 8.34 10.33
CA MET A 175 24.11 8.12 9.12
C MET A 175 25.61 7.92 9.41
N ILE A 176 26.24 8.86 10.13
CA ILE A 176 27.69 8.80 10.41
C ILE A 176 28.04 7.57 11.27
N PRO A 177 27.36 7.29 12.40
CA PRO A 177 27.65 6.09 13.19
C PRO A 177 27.49 4.79 12.41
N VAL A 178 26.43 4.67 11.60
CA VAL A 178 26.18 3.47 10.79
C VAL A 178 27.24 3.29 9.71
N TYR A 179 27.67 4.38 9.06
CA TYR A 179 28.78 4.35 8.11
C TYR A 179 30.08 3.86 8.75
N ILE A 180 30.45 4.42 9.92
CA ILE A 180 31.65 3.97 10.67
C ILE A 180 31.54 2.48 11.01
N GLY A 181 30.34 1.99 11.36
CA GLY A 181 30.08 0.58 11.60
C GLY A 181 30.41 -0.30 10.39
N TRP A 182 29.86 0.03 9.22
CA TRP A 182 30.12 -0.71 7.98
C TRP A 182 31.57 -0.59 7.49
N SER A 183 32.19 0.58 7.69
CA SER A 183 33.58 0.83 7.35
C SER A 183 34.53 -0.03 8.19
N LYS A 184 34.26 -0.18 9.50
CA LYS A 184 35.04 -1.07 10.39
C LYS A 184 34.93 -2.55 10.00
N ILE A 185 33.79 -2.97 9.44
CA ILE A 185 33.58 -4.34 8.96
C ILE A 185 34.18 -4.52 7.56
N GLY A 186 34.58 -3.43 6.87
CA GLY A 186 35.20 -3.48 5.55
C GLY A 186 34.21 -3.78 4.41
N LEU A 187 32.91 -3.54 4.62
CA LEU A 187 31.87 -3.81 3.61
C LEU A 187 31.46 -2.56 2.81
N THR A 188 32.08 -1.41 3.09
CA THR A 188 32.01 -0.21 2.24
C THR A 188 32.61 -0.49 0.86
N GLY A 189 32.02 0.04 -0.20
CA GLY A 189 32.36 -0.31 -1.58
C GLY A 189 31.57 -1.51 -2.13
N SER A 190 30.43 -1.85 -1.51
CA SER A 190 29.55 -2.93 -1.96
C SER A 190 28.08 -2.56 -1.75
N TYR A 191 27.16 -3.37 -2.28
CA TYR A 191 25.72 -3.21 -2.04
C TYR A 191 25.28 -3.66 -0.63
N LEU A 192 26.13 -4.37 0.11
CA LEU A 192 25.73 -5.02 1.36
C LEU A 192 25.22 -4.03 2.43
N PRO A 193 25.86 -2.86 2.66
CA PRO A 193 25.35 -1.86 3.59
C PRO A 193 23.97 -1.32 3.21
N LEU A 194 23.59 -1.37 1.93
CA LEU A 194 22.29 -0.94 1.43
C LEU A 194 21.22 -2.03 1.62
N LEU A 195 21.60 -3.29 1.38
CA LEU A 195 20.67 -4.42 1.30
C LEU A 195 20.41 -5.10 2.66
N ILE A 196 21.46 -5.34 3.45
CA ILE A 196 21.36 -6.10 4.70
C ILE A 196 20.36 -5.46 5.69
N PRO A 197 20.39 -4.12 5.93
CA PRO A 197 19.45 -3.47 6.83
C PRO A 197 17.97 -3.70 6.47
N GLN A 198 17.67 -3.88 5.19
CA GLN A 198 16.30 -4.03 4.70
C GLN A 198 15.61 -5.31 5.21
N PHE A 199 16.41 -6.32 5.62
CA PHE A 199 15.92 -7.57 6.20
C PHE A 199 15.70 -7.50 7.71
N PHE A 200 16.10 -6.41 8.39
CA PHE A 200 15.86 -6.21 9.82
C PHE A 200 14.54 -5.48 10.11
N GLY A 201 13.79 -5.13 9.07
CA GLY A 201 12.50 -4.47 9.16
C GLY A 201 12.61 -2.95 9.23
N SER A 202 11.59 -2.28 8.73
CA SER A 202 11.46 -0.83 8.79
C SER A 202 10.38 -0.47 9.80
N ALA A 203 10.69 0.42 10.75
CA ALA A 203 9.76 0.83 11.78
C ALA A 203 8.44 1.37 11.22
N PHE A 204 8.51 2.17 10.14
CA PHE A 204 7.33 2.69 9.45
C PHE A 204 6.47 1.57 8.87
N PHE A 205 7.07 0.61 8.17
CA PHE A 205 6.32 -0.48 7.52
C PHE A 205 5.78 -1.51 8.53
N ILE A 206 6.53 -1.78 9.60
CA ILE A 206 6.04 -2.60 10.71
C ILE A 206 4.82 -1.95 11.34
N PHE A 207 4.89 -0.65 11.65
CA PHE A 207 3.78 0.08 12.23
C PHE A 207 2.56 0.09 11.28
N MET A 208 2.76 0.43 10.01
CA MET A 208 1.71 0.48 9.00
C MET A 208 1.00 -0.87 8.84
N LEU A 209 1.76 -1.96 8.64
CA LEU A 209 1.18 -3.29 8.51
C LEU A 209 0.49 -3.74 9.80
N ARG A 210 1.04 -3.40 10.97
CA ARG A 210 0.39 -3.71 12.25
C ARG A 210 -0.97 -3.04 12.35
N GLN A 211 -1.09 -1.75 11.99
CA GLN A 211 -2.38 -1.06 12.02
C GLN A 211 -3.39 -1.73 11.08
N PHE A 212 -2.95 -2.18 9.91
CA PHE A 212 -3.80 -2.92 8.99
C PHE A 212 -4.22 -4.28 9.57
N PHE A 213 -3.28 -5.08 10.08
CA PHE A 213 -3.56 -6.41 10.62
C PHE A 213 -4.49 -6.37 11.83
N ARG A 214 -4.46 -5.29 12.64
CA ARG A 214 -5.42 -5.11 13.73
C ARG A 214 -6.86 -4.97 13.26
N GLY A 215 -7.09 -4.51 12.03
CA GLY A 215 -8.41 -4.42 11.42
C GLY A 215 -9.00 -5.78 10.98
N ILE A 216 -8.18 -6.83 10.90
CA ILE A 216 -8.65 -8.18 10.54
C ILE A 216 -9.39 -8.79 11.74
N PRO A 217 -10.64 -9.25 11.60
CA PRO A 217 -11.40 -9.86 12.70
C PRO A 217 -10.68 -11.06 13.31
N GLU A 218 -10.68 -11.18 14.65
CA GLU A 218 -10.03 -12.29 15.35
C GLU A 218 -10.76 -13.62 15.14
N GLU A 219 -12.08 -13.57 14.90
CA GLU A 219 -12.94 -14.72 14.62
C GLU A 219 -12.41 -15.58 13.45
N LEU A 220 -11.83 -14.96 12.42
CA LEU A 220 -11.24 -15.67 11.28
C LEU A 220 -9.99 -16.47 11.69
N LEU A 221 -9.21 -15.94 12.62
CA LEU A 221 -8.01 -16.61 13.14
C LEU A 221 -8.41 -17.73 14.09
N ASP A 222 -9.42 -17.50 14.94
CA ASP A 222 -9.94 -18.51 15.86
C ASP A 222 -10.56 -19.70 15.11
N ALA A 223 -11.31 -19.44 14.03
CA ALA A 223 -11.81 -20.50 13.15
C ALA A 223 -10.67 -21.36 12.58
N ALA A 224 -9.60 -20.73 12.07
CA ALA A 224 -8.45 -21.47 11.56
C ALA A 224 -7.69 -22.24 12.66
N ARG A 225 -7.65 -21.72 13.89
CA ARG A 225 -7.08 -22.43 15.06
C ARG A 225 -7.91 -23.67 15.42
N VAL A 226 -9.25 -23.58 15.36
CA VAL A 226 -10.16 -24.73 15.56
C VAL A 226 -9.94 -25.80 14.49
N GLU A 227 -9.60 -25.40 13.26
CA GLU A 227 -9.17 -26.31 12.18
C GLU A 227 -7.74 -26.87 12.37
N GLY A 228 -7.06 -26.56 13.48
CA GLY A 228 -5.71 -27.04 13.78
C GLY A 228 -4.60 -26.35 12.98
N ALA A 229 -4.86 -25.18 12.38
CA ALA A 229 -3.81 -24.42 11.69
C ALA A 229 -2.82 -23.80 12.69
N SER A 230 -1.52 -23.96 12.43
CA SER A 230 -0.46 -23.25 13.16
C SER A 230 -0.44 -21.76 12.82
N ASP A 231 0.10 -20.91 13.71
CA ASP A 231 0.15 -19.45 13.47
C ASP A 231 0.87 -19.08 12.16
N LEU A 232 1.91 -19.82 11.75
CA LEU A 232 2.58 -19.59 10.46
C LEU A 232 1.66 -19.91 9.28
N ARG A 233 0.84 -20.96 9.39
CA ARG A 233 -0.18 -21.29 8.39
C ARG A 233 -1.23 -20.20 8.34
N ILE A 234 -1.77 -19.78 9.48
CA ILE A 234 -2.75 -18.69 9.60
C ILE A 234 -2.21 -17.40 8.96
N TYR A 235 -0.97 -17.03 9.29
CA TYR A 235 -0.29 -15.88 8.69
C TYR A 235 -0.27 -15.97 7.16
N ARG A 236 0.20 -17.09 6.61
CA ARG A 236 0.38 -17.25 5.15
C ARG A 236 -0.93 -17.42 4.39
N SER A 237 -1.90 -18.17 4.92
CA SER A 237 -3.13 -18.55 4.20
C SER A 237 -4.32 -17.63 4.49
N VAL A 238 -4.34 -16.93 5.63
CA VAL A 238 -5.46 -16.07 6.03
C VAL A 238 -5.05 -14.60 6.02
N VAL A 239 -4.01 -14.24 6.79
CA VAL A 239 -3.65 -12.83 7.01
C VAL A 239 -3.03 -12.19 5.76
N LEU A 240 -2.03 -12.81 5.14
CA LEU A 240 -1.36 -12.24 3.96
C LEU A 240 -2.32 -12.00 2.77
N PRO A 241 -3.24 -12.93 2.40
CA PRO A 241 -4.20 -12.69 1.33
C PRO A 241 -5.18 -11.54 1.61
N LEU A 242 -5.65 -11.43 2.86
CA LEU A 242 -6.53 -10.32 3.28
C LEU A 242 -5.77 -8.99 3.31
N ALA A 243 -4.47 -9.02 3.60
CA ALA A 243 -3.61 -7.86 3.64
C ALA A 243 -2.95 -7.46 2.32
N ARG A 244 -3.35 -8.07 1.20
CA ARG A 244 -2.86 -7.70 -0.14
C ARG A 244 -2.85 -6.18 -0.40
N PRO A 245 -3.90 -5.40 -0.06
CA PRO A 245 -3.87 -3.94 -0.28
C PRO A 245 -2.74 -3.24 0.49
N ALA A 246 -2.50 -3.63 1.74
CA ALA A 246 -1.44 -3.05 2.58
C ALA A 246 -0.04 -3.49 2.16
N LEU A 247 0.13 -4.76 1.74
CA LEU A 247 1.40 -5.27 1.23
C LEU A 247 1.78 -4.59 -0.09
N VAL A 248 0.80 -4.30 -0.95
CA VAL A 248 1.03 -3.56 -2.20
C VAL A 248 1.42 -2.11 -1.89
N ALA A 249 0.74 -1.46 -0.94
CA ALA A 249 1.12 -0.12 -0.50
C ALA A 249 2.56 -0.08 0.03
N LEU A 250 2.95 -1.04 0.89
CA LEU A 250 4.32 -1.20 1.37
C LEU A 250 5.29 -1.32 0.19
N SER A 251 5.00 -2.23 -0.74
CA SER A 251 5.87 -2.51 -1.89
C SER A 251 6.12 -1.25 -2.72
N ILE A 252 5.09 -0.44 -2.95
CA ILE A 252 5.20 0.79 -3.73
C ILE A 252 6.03 1.83 -2.99
N PHE A 253 5.78 2.06 -1.70
CA PHE A 253 6.57 3.00 -0.91
C PHE A 253 8.04 2.57 -0.80
N ALA A 254 8.27 1.29 -0.51
CA ALA A 254 9.61 0.70 -0.43
C ALA A 254 10.38 0.83 -1.75
N PHE A 255 9.72 0.51 -2.87
CA PHE A 255 10.29 0.65 -4.20
C PHE A 255 10.60 2.11 -4.52
N MET A 256 9.64 3.01 -4.29
CA MET A 256 9.80 4.43 -4.53
C MET A 256 11.00 4.99 -3.76
N TRP A 257 11.10 4.69 -2.46
CA TRP A 257 12.19 5.16 -1.61
C TRP A 257 13.54 4.63 -2.09
N ALA A 258 13.66 3.34 -2.38
CA ALA A 258 14.91 2.75 -2.85
C ALA A 258 15.31 3.21 -4.27
N TRP A 259 14.32 3.43 -5.14
CA TRP A 259 14.55 3.84 -6.53
C TRP A 259 15.05 5.28 -6.63
N THR A 260 14.49 6.17 -5.82
CA THR A 260 14.89 7.58 -5.79
C THR A 260 16.02 7.85 -4.81
N ASP A 261 16.54 6.82 -4.13
CA ASP A 261 17.63 7.02 -3.18
C ASP A 261 18.90 7.45 -3.91
N PHE A 262 19.53 8.46 -3.34
CA PHE A 262 20.75 9.06 -3.82
C PHE A 262 21.82 9.02 -2.73
N LEU A 263 21.42 9.32 -1.49
CA LEU A 263 22.34 9.61 -0.40
C LEU A 263 23.05 8.37 0.13
N LEU A 264 22.33 7.28 0.42
CA LEU A 264 22.99 6.06 0.91
C LEU A 264 23.88 5.43 -0.17
N PRO A 265 23.43 5.25 -1.42
CA PRO A 265 24.31 4.78 -2.50
C PRO A 265 25.58 5.60 -2.61
N LEU A 266 25.48 6.94 -2.56
CA LEU A 266 26.63 7.85 -2.70
C LEU A 266 27.68 7.64 -1.60
N ILE A 267 27.25 7.28 -0.40
CA ILE A 267 28.13 7.09 0.76
C ILE A 267 28.81 5.70 0.75
N TYR A 268 28.10 4.67 0.28
CA TYR A 268 28.56 3.28 0.39
C TYR A 268 29.17 2.72 -0.89
N ILE A 269 28.88 3.30 -2.06
CA ILE A 269 29.36 2.82 -3.36
C ILE A 269 30.47 3.74 -3.85
N ASN A 270 31.64 3.16 -4.12
CA ASN A 270 32.81 3.89 -4.60
C ASN A 270 33.12 3.62 -6.08
N ASP A 271 32.75 2.44 -6.59
CA ASP A 271 33.06 2.01 -7.94
C ASP A 271 31.99 2.52 -8.93
N PRO A 272 32.35 3.26 -10.00
CA PRO A 272 31.42 3.70 -11.04
C PRO A 272 30.58 2.57 -11.62
N ASP A 273 31.18 1.38 -11.73
CA ASP A 273 30.55 0.17 -12.21
C ASP A 273 29.36 -0.31 -11.34
N GLN A 274 29.30 0.17 -10.11
CA GLN A 274 28.25 -0.16 -9.16
C GLN A 274 27.20 0.95 -9.00
N TYR A 275 27.36 2.10 -9.66
CA TYR A 275 26.49 3.25 -9.46
C TYR A 275 25.02 2.93 -9.74
N THR A 276 24.16 3.57 -8.94
CA THR A 276 22.73 3.65 -9.21
C THR A 276 22.46 4.76 -10.21
N LEU A 277 21.30 4.70 -10.86
CA LEU A 277 20.85 5.71 -11.80
C LEU A 277 20.91 7.13 -11.23
N SER A 278 20.54 7.32 -9.95
CA SER A 278 20.61 8.61 -9.26
C SER A 278 22.04 9.15 -9.15
N ILE A 279 23.01 8.31 -8.78
CA ILE A 279 24.43 8.72 -8.69
C ILE A 279 25.00 8.97 -10.08
N GLY A 280 24.74 8.05 -11.02
CA GLY A 280 25.26 8.15 -12.38
C GLY A 280 24.80 9.44 -13.07
N LEU A 281 23.54 9.81 -12.86
CA LEU A 281 22.98 11.07 -13.34
C LEU A 281 23.67 12.29 -12.70
N TYR A 282 23.90 12.26 -11.38
CA TYR A 282 24.59 13.34 -10.68
C TYR A 282 26.06 13.51 -11.09
N SER A 283 26.82 12.41 -11.14
CA SER A 283 28.24 12.40 -11.54
C SER A 283 28.41 12.93 -12.95
N PHE A 284 27.55 12.51 -13.89
CA PHE A 284 27.60 12.97 -15.27
C PHE A 284 27.44 14.50 -15.39
N PHE A 285 26.43 15.08 -14.73
CA PHE A 285 26.19 16.54 -14.80
C PHE A 285 27.22 17.35 -14.04
N SER A 286 27.80 16.79 -12.98
CA SER A 286 28.89 17.46 -12.26
C SER A 286 30.15 17.61 -13.12
N GLU A 287 30.36 16.72 -14.09
CA GLU A 287 31.56 16.71 -14.94
C GLU A 287 31.39 17.47 -16.27
N HIS A 288 30.20 17.39 -16.90
CA HIS A 288 29.99 17.89 -18.27
C HIS A 288 29.17 19.20 -18.35
N GLY A 289 28.74 19.73 -17.21
CA GLY A 289 27.78 20.85 -17.17
C GLY A 289 26.33 20.38 -17.33
N VAL A 290 25.38 21.27 -17.02
CA VAL A 290 23.95 20.93 -17.02
C VAL A 290 23.36 21.11 -18.41
N GLU A 291 23.41 20.06 -19.21
CA GLU A 291 22.64 19.93 -20.45
C GLU A 291 21.17 19.68 -20.13
N TRP A 292 20.38 20.75 -20.02
CA TRP A 292 18.99 20.71 -19.55
C TRP A 292 18.09 19.78 -20.37
N GLY A 293 18.31 19.68 -21.68
CA GLY A 293 17.55 18.76 -22.55
C GLY A 293 17.78 17.29 -22.16
N ALA A 294 19.05 16.89 -22.07
CA ALA A 294 19.45 15.54 -21.66
C ALA A 294 19.03 15.24 -20.22
N LEU A 295 19.12 16.21 -19.31
CA LEU A 295 18.62 16.10 -17.93
C LEU A 295 17.11 15.80 -17.89
N MET A 296 16.31 16.54 -18.65
CA MET A 296 14.87 16.31 -18.71
C MET A 296 14.53 14.97 -19.36
N ALA A 297 15.30 14.52 -20.36
CA ALA A 297 15.15 13.20 -20.96
C ALA A 297 15.48 12.07 -19.97
N ALA A 298 16.61 12.17 -19.26
CA ALA A 298 17.00 11.21 -18.23
C ALA A 298 16.01 11.16 -17.07
N ALA A 299 15.52 12.31 -16.60
CA ALA A 299 14.48 12.39 -15.57
C ALA A 299 13.17 11.74 -16.03
N THR A 300 12.78 11.94 -17.30
CA THR A 300 11.63 11.28 -17.90
C THR A 300 11.80 9.76 -17.86
N LEU A 301 12.94 9.23 -18.33
CA LEU A 301 13.23 7.80 -18.31
C LEU A 301 13.24 7.22 -16.89
N MET A 302 13.85 7.93 -15.93
CA MET A 302 13.90 7.52 -14.52
C MET A 302 12.50 7.44 -13.88
N SER A 303 11.54 8.25 -14.34
CA SER A 303 10.16 8.25 -13.85
C SER A 303 9.32 7.07 -14.36
N LEU A 304 9.65 6.49 -15.52
CA LEU A 304 8.83 5.46 -16.16
C LEU A 304 8.64 4.21 -15.27
N PRO A 305 9.68 3.65 -14.62
CA PRO A 305 9.50 2.47 -13.76
C PRO A 305 8.65 2.76 -12.53
N LEU A 306 8.73 3.96 -11.93
CA LEU A 306 7.84 4.37 -10.85
C LEU A 306 6.39 4.40 -11.30
N ILE A 307 6.13 5.04 -12.45
CA ILE A 307 4.77 5.12 -13.02
C ILE A 307 4.26 3.72 -13.29
N PHE A 308 5.07 2.84 -13.86
CA PHE A 308 4.70 1.45 -14.11
C PHE A 308 4.31 0.71 -12.83
N VAL A 309 5.14 0.77 -11.79
CA VAL A 309 4.87 0.14 -10.49
C VAL A 309 3.58 0.68 -9.87
N PHE A 310 3.36 2.00 -9.94
CA PHE A 310 2.14 2.63 -9.46
C PHE A 310 0.89 2.18 -10.24
N LEU A 311 0.96 2.15 -11.58
CA LEU A 311 -0.14 1.71 -12.44
C LEU A 311 -0.53 0.24 -12.21
N VAL A 312 0.45 -0.62 -11.90
CA VAL A 312 0.18 -2.01 -11.51
C VAL A 312 -0.48 -2.06 -10.13
N GLY A 313 -0.02 -1.23 -9.19
CA GLY A 313 -0.52 -1.17 -7.81
C GLY A 313 -1.90 -0.54 -7.62
N GLN A 314 -2.32 0.39 -8.48
CA GLN A 314 -3.53 1.21 -8.29
C GLN A 314 -4.82 0.39 -8.09
N ARG A 315 -4.95 -0.77 -8.75
CA ARG A 315 -6.14 -1.62 -8.66
C ARG A 315 -6.39 -2.14 -7.24
N GLN A 316 -5.34 -2.27 -6.43
CA GLN A 316 -5.43 -2.80 -5.06
C GLN A 316 -5.82 -1.72 -4.05
N PHE A 317 -5.40 -0.47 -4.27
CA PHE A 317 -5.83 0.67 -3.44
C PHE A 317 -7.34 0.89 -3.52
N VAL A 318 -7.91 0.85 -4.74
CA VAL A 318 -9.35 1.04 -4.94
C VAL A 318 -10.18 -0.03 -4.22
N ARG A 319 -9.72 -1.29 -4.22
CA ARG A 319 -10.37 -2.40 -3.50
C ARG A 319 -10.31 -2.25 -1.98
N GLY A 320 -9.21 -1.71 -1.44
CA GLY A 320 -9.05 -1.48 -0.01
C GLY A 320 -9.99 -0.40 0.55
N ILE A 321 -10.17 0.70 -0.20
CA ILE A 321 -11.07 1.79 0.20
C ILE A 321 -12.54 1.35 0.18
N ALA A 322 -12.94 0.52 -0.78
CA ALA A 322 -14.31 0.02 -0.89
C ALA A 322 -14.79 -0.77 0.35
N LEU A 323 -13.89 -1.47 1.06
CA LEU A 323 -14.23 -2.23 2.27
C LEU A 323 -14.49 -1.33 3.49
N THR A 324 -13.94 -0.10 3.51
CA THR A 324 -14.14 0.85 4.61
C THR A 324 -15.46 1.63 4.51
N GLY A 325 -16.12 1.60 3.36
CA GLY A 325 -17.39 2.29 3.10
C GLY A 325 -18.65 1.49 3.45
N ILE A 326 -18.52 0.24 3.90
CA ILE A 326 -19.64 -0.57 4.38
C ILE A 326 -19.73 -0.39 5.90
N LYS A 327 -20.49 0.63 6.30
CA LYS A 327 -20.93 0.86 7.68
C LYS A 327 -22.39 1.27 7.65
#